data_AF-X1USE7-F1
#
_entry.id   AF-X1USE7-F1
#
_cell.length_a   1.000
_cell.length_b   1.000
_cell.length_c   1.000
_cell.angle_alpha   90.00
_cell.angle_beta   90.00
_cell.angle_gamma   90.00
#
_symmetry.space_group_name_H-M   'P 1'
#
loop_
_entity.id
_entity.type
_entity.pdbx_description
1 polymer ?
#
loop_
_entity_poly.entity_id
_entity_poly.type
_entity_poly.pdbx_seq_one_letter_code
_entity_poly.pdbx_strand_id
1 'polypeptide(L)'
;DQPEGYDTKLGLKIKERKNAGARFTTARYDQWLSAVVIWIGDGRERTERKINLTVPQGKFLFNLPFPSADFLTVRKIMEKAGVGASNSSEIIDIVELLIEFKVIESEK
;
A
#
# COMPACT_ATOMS: atom_id res chain seq x y z
N ASP A 1 10.61 16.36 16.59
CA ASP A 1 10.71 16.95 15.24
C ASP A 1 10.22 15.97 14.19
N GLN A 2 8.98 16.13 13.72
CA GLN A 2 8.54 15.43 12.51
C GLN A 2 8.97 16.28 11.31
N PRO A 3 9.73 15.72 10.34
CA PRO A 3 10.25 16.52 9.23
C PRO A 3 9.09 16.97 8.33
N GLU A 4 9.18 18.21 7.82
CA GLU A 4 8.14 18.89 7.00
C GLU A 4 7.66 18.09 5.77
N GLY A 5 8.40 17.06 5.35
CA GLY A 5 7.99 16.14 4.28
C GLY A 5 6.88 15.15 4.67
N TYR A 6 6.66 14.86 5.96
CA TYR A 6 5.72 13.81 6.40
C TYR A 6 4.27 14.15 6.11
N ASP A 7 3.85 15.35 6.48
CA ASP A 7 2.47 15.79 6.29
C ASP A 7 2.13 15.88 4.80
N THR A 8 3.12 16.26 3.98
CA THR A 8 3.01 16.24 2.52
C THR A 8 2.75 14.82 1.99
N LYS A 9 3.50 13.82 2.46
CA LYS A 9 3.32 12.42 2.05
C LYS A 9 1.97 11.84 2.53
N LEU A 10 1.48 12.23 3.70
CA LEU A 10 0.13 11.84 4.15
C LEU A 10 -1.00 12.44 3.29
N GLY A 11 -0.73 13.57 2.64
CA GLY A 11 -1.63 14.20 1.66
C GLY A 11 -1.62 13.54 0.29
N LEU A 12 -0.64 12.67 -0.02
CA LEU A 12 -0.54 11.99 -1.31
C LEU A 12 -1.79 11.16 -1.59
N LYS A 13 -2.38 11.35 -2.76
CA LYS A 13 -3.54 10.61 -3.23
C LYS A 13 -3.09 9.36 -3.97
N ILE A 14 -3.60 8.20 -3.55
CA ILE A 14 -3.17 6.90 -4.07
C ILE A 14 -4.36 5.97 -4.35
N LYS A 15 -4.12 4.98 -5.22
CA LYS A 15 -4.97 3.79 -5.40
C LYS A 15 -4.17 2.60 -5.96
N GLU A 16 -4.77 1.42 -5.96
CA GLU A 16 -4.20 0.25 -6.62
C GLU A 16 -4.08 0.49 -8.14
N ARG A 17 -2.91 0.18 -8.70
CA ARG A 17 -2.69 0.26 -10.15
C ARG A 17 -3.33 -0.95 -10.83
N LYS A 18 -4.11 -0.70 -11.88
CA LYS A 18 -4.68 -1.77 -12.71
C LYS A 18 -3.57 -2.65 -13.31
N ASN A 19 -3.75 -3.98 -13.22
CA ASN A 19 -2.83 -4.97 -13.77
C ASN A 19 -1.39 -4.86 -13.24
N ALA A 20 -1.23 -4.50 -11.95
CA ALA A 20 0.06 -4.32 -11.29
C ALA A 20 0.98 -5.56 -11.26
N GLY A 21 0.47 -6.75 -11.57
CA GLY A 21 1.24 -7.98 -11.35
C GLY A 21 1.54 -8.20 -9.86
N ALA A 22 0.64 -7.78 -8.98
CA ALA A 22 0.73 -8.00 -7.54
C ALA A 22 -0.44 -8.86 -7.05
N ARG A 23 -0.19 -9.65 -6.01
CA ARG A 23 -1.17 -10.48 -5.31
C ARG A 23 -1.16 -10.14 -3.83
N PHE A 24 -2.29 -9.66 -3.33
CA PHE A 24 -2.51 -9.41 -1.91
C PHE A 24 -2.99 -10.69 -1.22
N THR A 25 -2.36 -11.07 -0.11
CA THR A 25 -2.69 -12.29 0.64
C THR A 25 -3.39 -11.91 1.95
N THR A 26 -4.64 -12.33 2.14
CA THR A 26 -5.41 -12.09 3.37
C THR A 26 -4.87 -12.92 4.54
N ALA A 27 -4.95 -12.38 5.76
CA ALA A 27 -4.79 -13.18 6.97
C ALA A 27 -6.00 -14.13 7.16
N ARG A 28 -5.83 -15.24 7.88
CA ARG A 28 -6.84 -16.32 7.96
C ARG A 28 -8.17 -15.90 8.61
N TYR A 29 -8.20 -14.83 9.43
CA TYR A 29 -9.36 -14.50 10.26
C TYR A 29 -9.70 -13.01 10.40
N ASP A 30 -8.99 -12.10 9.71
CA ASP A 30 -9.17 -10.67 9.91
C ASP A 30 -9.17 -9.88 8.60
N GLN A 31 -9.80 -8.71 8.62
CA GLN A 31 -9.79 -7.69 7.55
C GLN A 31 -8.41 -7.00 7.42
N TRP A 32 -7.34 -7.78 7.26
CA TRP A 32 -6.01 -7.28 6.92
C TRP A 32 -5.21 -8.25 6.05
N LEU A 33 -4.23 -7.70 5.35
CA LEU A 33 -3.36 -8.43 4.43
C LEU A 33 -2.05 -8.82 5.11
N SER A 34 -1.66 -10.09 5.04
CA SER A 34 -0.42 -10.60 5.64
C SER A 34 0.81 -10.43 4.75
N ALA A 35 0.61 -10.34 3.43
CA ALA A 35 1.70 -10.17 2.48
C ALA A 35 1.22 -9.59 1.13
N VAL A 36 2.15 -8.97 0.41
CA VAL A 36 2.04 -8.64 -1.02
C VAL A 36 3.09 -9.46 -1.76
N VAL A 37 2.68 -10.18 -2.80
CA VAL A 37 3.60 -10.86 -3.73
C VAL A 37 3.60 -10.08 -5.04
N ILE A 38 4.77 -9.66 -5.50
CA ILE A 38 4.94 -8.88 -6.73
C ILE A 38 5.70 -9.74 -7.73
N TRP A 39 5.17 -9.86 -8.95
CA TRP A 39 5.82 -10.55 -10.05
C TRP A 39 6.76 -9.60 -10.78
N ILE A 40 8.04 -9.95 -10.83
CA ILE A 40 9.09 -9.14 -11.47
C ILE A 40 9.62 -9.88 -12.70
N GLY A 41 9.72 -9.19 -13.82
CA GLY A 41 10.17 -9.73 -15.11
C GLY A 41 9.02 -10.13 -16.04
N ASP A 42 9.34 -10.83 -17.12
CA ASP A 42 8.40 -11.14 -18.19
C ASP A 42 8.33 -12.62 -18.55
N GLY A 43 7.16 -13.04 -19.02
CA GLY A 43 6.92 -14.41 -19.48
C GLY A 43 7.25 -15.47 -18.42
N ARG A 44 8.04 -16.46 -18.82
CA ARG A 44 8.43 -17.61 -17.98
C ARG A 44 9.61 -17.31 -17.05
N GLU A 45 10.26 -16.16 -17.21
CA GLU A 45 11.41 -15.75 -16.38
C GLU A 45 10.98 -14.89 -15.18
N ARG A 46 9.66 -14.76 -14.96
CA ARG A 46 9.13 -14.02 -13.81
C ARG A 46 9.58 -14.63 -12.50
N THR A 47 10.00 -13.75 -11.60
CA THR A 47 10.33 -14.08 -10.21
C THR A 47 9.32 -13.45 -9.26
N GLU A 48 9.09 -14.10 -8.12
CA GLU A 48 8.25 -13.55 -7.06
C GLU A 48 9.10 -12.77 -6.06
N ARG A 49 8.69 -11.54 -5.75
CA ARG A 49 9.13 -10.81 -4.57
C ARG A 49 8.00 -10.76 -3.56
N LYS A 50 8.19 -11.43 -2.42
CA LYS A 50 7.23 -11.41 -1.32
C LYS A 50 7.62 -10.35 -0.29
N ILE A 51 6.68 -9.46 0.04
CA ILE A 51 6.76 -8.48 1.11
C ILE A 51 5.80 -8.94 2.21
N ASN A 52 6.34 -9.29 3.38
CA ASN A 52 5.51 -9.57 4.55
C ASN A 52 5.09 -8.25 5.19
N LEU A 53 3.81 -8.12 5.52
CA LEU A 53 3.24 -6.90 6.06
C LEU A 53 3.12 -6.97 7.57
N THR A 54 3.34 -5.84 8.24
CA THR A 54 2.89 -5.66 9.62
C THR A 54 1.36 -5.60 9.67
N VAL A 55 0.77 -5.75 10.85
CA VAL A 55 -0.69 -5.62 11.01
C VAL A 55 -1.19 -4.22 10.57
N PRO A 56 -0.56 -3.09 10.96
CA PRO A 56 -0.97 -1.78 10.48
C PRO A 56 -0.88 -1.62 8.96
N GLN A 57 0.21 -2.08 8.34
CA GLN A 57 0.37 -2.05 6.88
C GLN A 57 -0.71 -2.88 6.18
N GLY A 58 -0.99 -4.08 6.69
CA GLY A 58 -2.02 -4.94 6.13
C GLY A 58 -3.43 -4.38 6.25
N LYS A 59 -3.76 -3.72 7.38
CA LYS A 59 -5.05 -3.05 7.56
C LYS A 59 -5.19 -1.87 6.61
N PHE A 60 -4.12 -1.09 6.46
CA PHE A 60 -4.07 0.02 5.52
C PHE A 60 -4.29 -0.45 4.07
N LEU A 61 -3.53 -1.44 3.62
CA LEU A 61 -3.62 -1.95 2.25
C LEU A 61 -4.95 -2.67 1.97
N PHE A 62 -5.58 -3.27 2.97
CA PHE A 62 -6.93 -3.83 2.84
C PHE A 62 -7.97 -2.74 2.51
N ASN A 63 -7.70 -1.48 2.86
CA ASN A 63 -8.55 -0.31 2.60
C ASN A 63 -8.08 0.52 1.40
N LEU A 64 -7.08 0.05 0.65
CA LEU A 64 -6.59 0.72 -0.55
C LEU A 64 -7.71 0.80 -1.61
N PRO A 65 -7.94 1.96 -2.26
CA PRO A 65 -8.94 2.05 -3.32
C PRO A 65 -8.61 1.11 -4.48
N PHE A 66 -9.62 0.38 -4.97
CA PHE A 66 -9.51 -0.44 -6.16
C PHE A 66 -9.16 0.40 -7.40
N PRO A 67 -8.62 -0.22 -8.47
CA PRO A 67 -8.23 0.53 -9.67
C PRO A 67 -9.35 1.34 -10.32
N SER A 68 -10.61 0.92 -10.17
CA SER A 68 -11.80 1.59 -10.69
C SER A 68 -12.37 2.68 -9.77
N ALA A 69 -11.85 2.84 -8.56
CA ALA A 69 -12.30 3.86 -7.61
C ALA A 69 -11.50 5.17 -7.78
N ASP A 70 -12.02 6.23 -7.16
CA ASP A 70 -11.32 7.50 -7.02
C ASP A 70 -10.10 7.36 -6.09
N PHE A 71 -9.09 8.18 -6.33
CA PHE A 71 -7.94 8.26 -5.44
C PHE A 71 -8.34 8.75 -4.05
N LEU A 72 -7.70 8.20 -3.02
CA LEU A 72 -7.83 8.68 -1.64
C LEU A 72 -6.46 9.07 -1.08
N THR A 73 -6.43 10.05 -0.19
CA THR A 73 -5.19 10.41 0.49
C THR A 73 -4.73 9.28 1.40
N VAL A 74 -3.42 9.13 1.59
CA VAL A 74 -2.83 8.18 2.55
C VAL A 74 -3.48 8.36 3.93
N ARG A 75 -3.63 9.61 4.38
CA ARG A 75 -4.33 9.93 5.64
C ARG A 75 -5.75 9.35 5.68
N LYS A 76 -6.53 9.51 4.60
CA LYS A 76 -7.92 9.05 4.59
C LYS A 76 -8.03 7.52 4.62
N ILE A 77 -7.08 6.83 3.98
CA ILE A 77 -7.01 5.36 4.00
C ILE A 77 -6.61 4.88 5.40
N MET A 78 -5.64 5.53 6.06
CA MET A 78 -5.28 5.23 7.45
C MET A 78 -6.46 5.38 8.41
N GLU A 79 -7.24 6.46 8.27
CA GLU A 79 -8.47 6.68 9.06
C GLU A 79 -9.48 5.53 8.86
N LYS A 80 -9.76 5.17 7.60
CA LYS A 80 -10.68 4.06 7.27
C LYS A 80 -10.20 2.71 7.84
N ALA A 81 -8.89 2.50 7.83
CA ALA A 81 -8.26 1.28 8.33
C ALA A 81 -8.13 1.21 9.86
N GLY A 82 -8.48 2.28 10.59
CA GLY A 82 -8.25 2.37 12.03
C GLY A 82 -6.75 2.34 12.38
N VAL A 83 -5.89 2.85 11.50
CA VAL A 83 -4.44 2.90 11.69
C VAL A 83 -4.06 4.27 12.27
N GLY A 84 -3.56 4.27 13.52
CA GLY A 84 -3.18 5.49 14.23
C GLY A 84 -1.92 6.17 13.66
N ALA A 85 -1.78 7.47 13.95
CA ALA A 85 -0.67 8.30 13.45
C ALA A 85 0.72 7.83 13.91
N SER A 86 0.82 7.06 15.00
CA SER A 86 2.08 6.43 15.43
C SER A 86 2.66 5.46 14.40
N ASN A 87 1.82 4.92 13.50
CA ASN A 87 2.22 4.00 12.44
C ASN A 87 2.43 4.71 11.09
N SER A 88 2.30 6.04 11.03
CA SER A 88 2.41 6.79 9.77
C SER A 88 3.70 6.49 9.03
N SER A 89 4.79 6.22 9.77
CA SER A 89 6.08 5.97 9.16
C SER A 89 6.16 4.71 8.35
N GLU A 90 5.78 3.58 8.94
CA GLU A 90 5.75 2.30 8.22
C GLU A 90 4.71 2.28 7.09
N ILE A 91 3.66 3.11 7.19
CA ILE A 91 2.67 3.27 6.11
C ILE A 91 3.26 4.03 4.93
N ILE A 92 3.96 5.14 5.19
CA ILE A 92 4.63 5.88 4.13
C ILE A 92 5.69 5.00 3.44
N ASP A 93 6.50 4.27 4.22
CA ASP A 93 7.54 3.41 3.66
C ASP A 93 6.96 2.32 2.74
N ILE A 94 5.85 1.67 3.14
CA ILE A 94 5.20 0.66 2.27
C ILE A 94 4.53 1.29 1.05
N VAL A 95 3.96 2.49 1.17
CA VAL A 95 3.36 3.20 0.03
C VAL A 95 4.44 3.53 -1.01
N GLU A 96 5.58 4.07 -0.58
CA GLU A 96 6.68 4.43 -1.48
C GLU A 96 7.26 3.19 -2.17
N LEU A 97 7.47 2.10 -1.41
CA LEU A 97 7.92 0.83 -1.97
C LEU A 97 6.95 0.29 -3.03
N LEU A 98 5.65 0.34 -2.78
CA LEU A 98 4.64 -0.16 -3.71
C LEU A 98 4.45 0.78 -4.92
N ILE A 99 4.74 2.08 -4.80
CA ILE A 99 4.83 2.99 -5.94
C ILE A 99 6.04 2.65 -6.81
N GLU A 100 7.20 2.40 -6.20
CA GLU A 100 8.43 1.99 -6.91
C GLU A 100 8.20 0.72 -7.74
N PHE A 101 7.51 -0.28 -7.16
CA PHE A 101 7.12 -1.50 -7.86
C PHE A 101 5.90 -1.35 -8.79
N LYS A 102 5.35 -0.14 -8.95
CA LYS A 102 4.18 0.14 -9.79
C LYS A 102 2.94 -0.67 -9.37
N VAL A 103 2.82 -1.03 -8.09
CA VAL A 103 1.64 -1.66 -7.51
C VAL A 103 0.59 -0.62 -7.15
N ILE A 104 1.05 0.54 -6.69
CA ILE A 104 0.23 1.70 -6.37
C ILE A 104 0.57 2.80 -7.38
N GLU A 105 -0.44 3.53 -7.83
CA GLU A 105 -0.28 4.79 -8.54
C GLU A 105 -0.68 5.96 -7.65
N SER A 106 -0.06 7.11 -7.89
CA SER A 106 -0.30 8.33 -7.12
C SER A 106 -0.56 9.53 -8.02
N GLU A 107 -1.35 10.48 -7.51
CA GLU A 107 -1.55 11.79 -8.12
C GLU A 107 -1.19 12.90 -7.12
N LYS A 108 -0.75 14.05 -7.65
CA LYS A 108 -0.49 15.26 -6.85
C LYS A 108 -1.79 15.97 -6.48
#